data_AF-A0A1R4EGN2-F1
#
_entry.id   AF-A0A1R4EGN2-F1
#
_cell.length_a   1.000
_cell.length_b   1.000
_cell.length_c   1.000
_cell.angle_alpha   90.00
_cell.angle_beta   90.00
_cell.angle_gamma   90.00
#
_symmetry.space_group_name_H-M   'P 1'
#
loop_
_entity.id
_entity.type
_entity.pdbx_description
1 polymer ?
#
loop_
_entity_poly.entity_id
_entity_poly.type
_entity_poly.pdbx_seq_one_letter_code
_entity_poly.pdbx_strand_id
1 'polypeptide(L)'
;MDTQWLAHIDPPSIYIALSAVVALLIWTEGQMLKKTEGKLPKSKFFHISSIIDTSWLFVSIAVFYLMDFKSIEMAVPVAYWIYTIAGWVYGSRLLKRTGLPNSPEELVIPKPYIAFSQSFATTYFALCVFVLLFSKLIG
;
A
#
# COMPACT_ATOMS: atom_id res chain seq x y z
N MET A 1 2.39 -4.72 36.54
CA MET A 1 2.27 -5.10 35.11
C MET A 1 3.53 -4.56 34.45
N ASP A 2 4.51 -5.42 34.19
CA ASP A 2 5.81 -4.99 33.66
C ASP A 2 5.65 -4.44 32.25
N THR A 3 5.72 -3.12 32.13
CA THR A 3 5.68 -2.39 30.86
C THR A 3 7.03 -2.40 30.13
N GLN A 4 8.01 -3.20 30.58
CA GLN A 4 9.35 -3.28 30.00
C GLN A 4 9.35 -3.75 28.54
N TRP A 5 8.33 -4.49 28.08
CA TRP A 5 8.20 -4.86 26.67
C TRP A 5 7.82 -3.68 25.75
N LEU A 6 7.12 -2.66 26.29
CA LEU A 6 6.79 -1.44 25.53
C LEU A 6 8.04 -0.59 25.27
N ALA A 7 9.09 -0.74 26.07
CA ALA A 7 10.35 -0.01 25.91
C ALA A 7 11.19 -0.46 24.69
N HIS A 8 10.80 -1.54 24.00
CA HIS A 8 11.47 -2.06 22.81
C HIS A 8 10.68 -1.88 21.51
N ILE A 9 9.52 -1.21 21.53
CA ILE A 9 8.74 -0.99 20.33
C ILE A 9 9.06 0.38 19.74
N ASP A 10 9.98 0.37 18.81
CA ASP A 10 10.35 1.52 18.00
C ASP A 10 9.19 1.93 17.07
N PRO A 11 8.62 3.15 17.18
CA PRO A 11 7.46 3.56 16.39
C PRO A 11 7.65 3.47 14.85
N PRO A 12 8.82 3.87 14.27
CA PRO A 12 9.15 3.59 12.87
C PRO A 12 9.01 2.12 12.49
N SER A 13 9.54 1.21 13.31
CA SER A 13 9.43 -0.24 13.08
C SER A 13 7.98 -0.73 13.05
N ILE A 14 7.09 -0.17 13.89
CA ILE A 14 5.65 -0.48 13.83
C ILE A 14 5.07 -0.03 12.49
N TYR A 15 5.35 1.22 12.09
CA TYR A 15 4.84 1.77 10.84
C TYR A 15 5.29 0.94 9.62
N ILE A 16 6.54 0.49 9.60
CA ILE A 16 7.07 -0.35 8.52
C ILE A 16 6.39 -1.73 8.52
N ALA A 17 6.19 -2.33 9.69
CA ALA A 17 5.47 -3.60 9.81
C ALA A 17 4.02 -3.49 9.31
N LEU A 18 3.30 -2.43 9.70
CA LEU A 18 1.95 -2.17 9.19
C LEU A 18 1.95 -1.89 7.69
N SER A 19 2.97 -1.21 7.17
CA SER A 19 3.13 -0.99 5.72
C SER A 19 3.32 -2.29 4.94
N ALA A 20 4.01 -3.28 5.52
CA ALA A 20 4.09 -4.62 4.95
C ALA A 20 2.71 -5.29 4.89
N VAL A 21 1.88 -5.12 5.93
CA VAL A 21 0.49 -5.62 5.92
C VAL A 21 -0.33 -4.93 4.82
N VAL A 22 -0.21 -3.62 4.66
CA VAL A 22 -0.88 -2.88 3.58
C VAL A 22 -0.46 -3.38 2.20
N ALA A 23 0.82 -3.70 2.01
CA ALA A 23 1.30 -4.32 0.77
C ALA A 23 0.58 -5.65 0.47
N LEU A 24 0.39 -6.50 1.49
CA LEU A 24 -0.35 -7.75 1.32
C LEU A 24 -1.83 -7.53 0.99
N LEU A 25 -2.44 -6.50 1.58
CA LEU A 25 -3.82 -6.09 1.29
C LEU A 25 -3.97 -5.68 -0.18
N ILE A 26 -3.12 -4.78 -0.68
CA ILE A 26 -3.11 -4.34 -2.09
C ILE A 26 -2.93 -5.53 -3.04
N TRP A 27 -2.01 -6.43 -2.71
CA TRP A 27 -1.77 -7.63 -3.52
C TRP A 27 -3.02 -8.52 -3.58
N THR A 28 -3.69 -8.69 -2.44
CA THR A 28 -4.92 -9.49 -2.30
C THR A 28 -6.08 -8.86 -3.06
N GLU A 29 -6.26 -7.54 -2.97
CA GLU A 29 -7.23 -6.81 -3.79
C GLU A 29 -7.03 -7.06 -5.28
N GLY A 30 -5.78 -7.05 -5.75
CA GLY A 30 -5.45 -7.40 -7.12
C GLY A 30 -5.87 -8.82 -7.51
N GLN A 31 -5.74 -9.80 -6.61
CA GLN A 31 -6.23 -11.16 -6.84
C GLN A 31 -7.76 -11.21 -6.90
N MET A 32 -8.44 -10.46 -6.04
CA MET A 32 -9.89 -10.39 -6.02
C MET A 32 -10.43 -9.74 -7.30
N LEU A 33 -9.81 -8.65 -7.76
CA LEU A 33 -10.13 -7.99 -9.02
C LEU A 33 -9.89 -8.91 -10.22
N LYS A 34 -8.82 -9.73 -10.21
CA LYS A 34 -8.61 -10.74 -11.26
C LYS A 34 -9.74 -11.77 -11.33
N LYS A 35 -10.26 -12.20 -10.17
CA LYS A 35 -11.39 -13.16 -10.11
C LYS A 35 -12.71 -12.59 -10.61
N THR A 36 -12.88 -11.26 -10.56
CA THR A 36 -14.08 -10.56 -11.02
C THR A 36 -13.88 -9.90 -12.38
N GLU A 37 -12.84 -10.27 -13.13
CA GLU A 37 -12.48 -9.69 -14.44
C GLU A 37 -12.28 -8.17 -14.42
N GLY A 38 -11.88 -7.62 -13.28
CA GLY A 38 -11.67 -6.19 -13.05
C GLY A 38 -12.90 -5.47 -12.51
N LYS A 39 -14.07 -6.11 -12.40
CA LYS A 39 -15.25 -5.52 -11.74
C LYS A 39 -15.02 -5.42 -10.24
N LEU A 40 -15.53 -4.37 -9.60
CA LEU A 40 -15.41 -4.20 -8.16
C LEU A 40 -16.06 -5.37 -7.39
N PRO A 41 -15.31 -6.12 -6.56
CA PRO A 41 -15.88 -7.16 -5.72
C PRO A 41 -16.86 -6.56 -4.71
N LYS A 42 -18.02 -7.19 -4.53
CA LYS A 42 -19.05 -6.76 -3.55
C LYS A 42 -18.72 -7.14 -2.09
N SER A 43 -17.51 -7.61 -1.82
CA SER A 43 -17.17 -8.13 -0.50
C SER A 43 -16.81 -6.99 0.45
N LYS A 44 -17.29 -7.06 1.69
CA LYS A 44 -16.95 -6.08 2.74
C LYS A 44 -15.44 -5.96 2.96
N PHE A 45 -14.73 -7.09 2.87
CA PHE A 45 -13.27 -7.11 2.99
C PHE A 45 -12.59 -6.25 1.92
N PHE A 46 -13.01 -6.36 0.65
CA PHE A 46 -12.43 -5.55 -0.43
C PHE A 46 -12.62 -4.05 -0.17
N HIS A 47 -13.82 -3.64 0.25
CA HIS A 47 -14.09 -2.23 0.56
C HIS A 47 -13.26 -1.70 1.73
N ILE A 48 -13.15 -2.46 2.82
CA ILE A 48 -12.34 -2.05 3.98
C ILE A 48 -10.87 -1.97 3.59
N SER A 49 -10.36 -2.99 2.90
CA SER A 49 -8.98 -3.05 2.41
C SER A 49 -8.65 -1.85 1.53
N SER A 50 -9.52 -1.51 0.57
CA SER A 50 -9.30 -0.40 -0.36
C SER A 50 -9.32 0.97 0.33
N ILE A 51 -10.14 1.12 1.37
CA ILE A 51 -10.12 2.32 2.23
C ILE A 51 -8.79 2.41 2.98
N ILE A 52 -8.30 1.31 3.55
CA ILE A 52 -7.01 1.26 4.24
C ILE A 52 -5.88 1.64 3.29
N ASP A 53 -5.82 1.01 2.11
CA ASP A 53 -4.83 1.32 1.07
C ASP A 53 -4.86 2.81 0.71
N THR A 54 -6.01 3.33 0.30
CA THR A 54 -6.15 4.74 -0.09
C THR A 54 -5.77 5.70 1.05
N SER A 55 -6.15 5.37 2.28
CA SER A 55 -5.85 6.19 3.46
C SER A 55 -4.37 6.15 3.85
N TRP A 56 -3.66 5.09 3.46
CA TRP A 56 -2.26 4.89 3.84
C TRP A 56 -1.33 5.95 3.26
N LEU A 57 -1.70 6.61 2.15
CA LEU A 57 -0.97 7.76 1.65
C LEU A 57 -0.95 8.89 2.67
N PHE A 58 -2.10 9.23 3.27
CA PHE A 58 -2.18 10.29 4.27
C PHE A 58 -1.48 9.89 5.57
N VAL A 59 -1.63 8.63 5.99
CA VAL A 59 -0.91 8.07 7.14
C VAL A 59 0.60 8.18 6.92
N SER A 60 1.10 7.74 5.76
CA SER A 60 2.53 7.78 5.42
C SER A 60 3.10 9.20 5.38
N ILE A 61 2.32 10.17 4.89
CA ILE A 61 2.69 11.60 4.96
C ILE A 61 2.74 12.07 6.42
N ALA A 62 1.71 11.78 7.22
CA ALA A 62 1.65 12.21 8.60
C ALA A 62 2.82 11.66 9.42
N VAL A 63 3.08 10.34 9.36
CA VAL A 63 4.18 9.73 10.12
C VAL A 63 5.54 10.26 9.69
N PHE A 64 5.74 10.55 8.39
CA PHE A 64 7.02 11.10 7.90
C PHE A 64 7.42 12.40 8.61
N TYR A 65 6.44 13.24 8.98
CA TYR A 65 6.69 14.48 9.72
C TYR A 65 6.61 14.34 11.24
N LEU A 66 6.01 13.24 11.75
CA LEU A 66 5.77 13.05 13.18
C LEU A 66 6.74 12.06 13.85
N MET A 67 7.50 11.28 13.07
CA MET A 67 8.41 10.25 13.57
C MET A 67 9.86 10.52 13.15
N ASP A 68 10.79 10.19 14.03
CA ASP A 68 12.23 10.26 13.78
C ASP A 68 12.71 9.00 13.07
N PHE A 69 12.58 8.98 11.74
CA PHE A 69 13.08 7.90 10.91
C PHE A 69 14.60 7.95 10.75
N LYS A 70 15.28 6.79 10.83
CA LYS A 70 16.65 6.64 10.32
C LYS A 70 16.63 6.73 8.79
N SER A 71 17.75 7.13 8.18
CA SER A 71 17.82 7.41 6.73
C SER A 71 17.29 6.29 5.84
N ILE A 72 17.46 5.02 6.21
CA ILE A 72 16.96 3.88 5.43
C ILE A 72 15.46 3.62 5.63
N GLU A 73 14.92 3.95 6.80
CA GLU A 73 13.50 3.75 7.14
C GLU A 73 12.61 4.74 6.39
N MET A 74 13.12 5.95 6.11
CA MET A 74 12.48 6.95 5.26
C MET A 74 12.17 6.44 3.84
N ALA A 75 12.89 5.42 3.36
CA ALA A 75 12.62 4.83 2.05
C ALA A 75 11.20 4.24 1.97
N VAL A 76 10.65 3.74 3.07
CA VAL A 76 9.32 3.11 3.12
C VAL A 76 8.20 4.11 2.81
N PRO A 77 7.99 5.20 3.59
CA PRO A 77 6.92 6.15 3.28
C PRO A 77 7.11 6.82 1.91
N VAL A 78 8.35 7.19 1.55
CA VAL A 78 8.65 7.85 0.28
C VAL A 78 8.36 6.95 -0.92
N ALA A 79 8.75 5.67 -0.84
CA ALA A 79 8.43 4.71 -1.87
C ALA A 79 6.91 4.63 -2.04
N TYR A 80 6.16 4.46 -0.95
CA TYR A 80 4.70 4.40 -1.00
C TYR A 80 4.08 5.61 -1.72
N TRP A 81 4.56 6.84 -1.45
CA TRP A 81 4.08 8.04 -2.15
C TRP A 81 4.30 7.99 -3.66
N ILE A 82 5.52 7.63 -4.08
CA ILE A 82 5.88 7.50 -5.50
C ILE A 82 4.91 6.54 -6.18
N TYR A 83 4.61 5.42 -5.53
CA TYR A 83 3.75 4.40 -6.09
C TYR A 83 2.28 4.80 -6.13
N THR A 84 1.74 5.43 -5.08
CA THR A 84 0.35 5.90 -5.10
C THR A 84 0.15 6.95 -6.20
N ILE A 85 1.07 7.92 -6.30
CA ILE A 85 1.01 8.96 -7.33
C ILE A 85 1.15 8.34 -8.73
N ALA A 86 2.13 7.45 -8.94
CA ALA A 86 2.31 6.76 -10.21
C ALA A 86 1.09 5.90 -10.58
N GLY A 87 0.48 5.24 -9.60
CA GLY A 87 -0.76 4.49 -9.74
C GLY A 87 -1.90 5.38 -10.25
N TRP A 88 -2.14 6.53 -9.61
CA TRP A 88 -3.18 7.46 -10.05
C TRP A 88 -2.94 7.99 -11.46
N VAL A 89 -1.70 8.35 -11.80
CA VAL A 89 -1.33 8.79 -13.15
C VAL A 89 -1.53 7.67 -14.18
N TYR A 90 -1.13 6.45 -13.85
CA TYR A 90 -1.26 5.31 -14.76
C TYR A 90 -2.72 4.88 -14.94
N GLY A 91 -3.48 4.78 -13.84
CA GLY A 91 -4.90 4.44 -13.82
C GLY A 91 -5.75 5.45 -14.59
N SER A 92 -5.54 6.75 -14.35
CA SER A 92 -6.25 7.82 -15.08
C SER A 92 -5.97 7.79 -16.58
N ARG A 93 -4.70 7.59 -16.98
CA ARG A 93 -4.33 7.44 -18.40
C ARG A 93 -4.99 6.23 -19.05
N LEU A 94 -5.11 5.13 -18.32
CA LEU A 94 -5.67 3.90 -18.84
C LEU A 94 -7.20 3.98 -18.98
N LEU A 95 -7.89 4.54 -17.98
CA LEU A 95 -9.32 4.83 -18.05
C LEU A 95 -9.67 5.78 -19.21
N LYS A 96 -8.85 6.80 -19.45
CA LYS A 96 -9.02 7.71 -20.60
C LYS A 96 -8.95 6.97 -21.95
N ARG A 97 -8.21 5.86 -22.04
CA ARG A 97 -8.09 5.06 -23.27
C ARG A 97 -9.22 4.06 -23.46
N THR A 98 -9.77 3.53 -22.37
CA THR A 98 -10.84 2.52 -22.41
C THR A 98 -12.25 3.12 -22.44
N GLY A 99 -12.36 4.43 -22.24
CA GLY A 99 -13.63 5.13 -22.09
C GLY A 99 -14.02 5.26 -20.62
N LEU A 100 -14.60 6.40 -20.25
CA LEU A 100 -15.16 6.62 -18.92
C LEU A 100 -16.50 5.87 -18.83
N PRO A 101 -16.75 5.12 -17.74
CA PRO A 101 -18.02 4.44 -17.55
C PRO A 101 -19.15 5.46 -17.34
N ASN A 102 -20.37 5.13 -17.76
CA ASN A 102 -21.53 6.01 -17.58
C ASN A 102 -22.06 5.97 -16.14
N SER A 103 -21.78 4.89 -15.41
CA SER A 103 -22.08 4.76 -13.99
C SER A 103 -20.95 4.06 -13.22
N PRO A 104 -20.82 4.27 -11.90
CA PRO A 104 -19.77 3.64 -11.08
C PRO A 104 -19.81 2.10 -11.10
N GLU A 105 -20.98 1.50 -11.31
CA GLU A 105 -21.14 0.04 -11.37
C GLU A 105 -20.56 -0.58 -12.64
N GLU A 106 -20.41 0.21 -13.70
CA GLU A 106 -19.79 -0.18 -14.98
C GLU A 106 -18.26 -0.06 -14.94
N LEU A 107 -17.68 0.43 -13.84
CA LEU A 107 -16.24 0.58 -13.71
C LEU A 107 -15.56 -0.79 -13.72
N VAL A 108 -14.79 -1.03 -14.78
CA VAL A 108 -13.90 -2.18 -14.91
C VAL A 108 -12.46 -1.70 -14.75
N ILE A 109 -11.80 -2.15 -13.68
CA ILE A 109 -10.39 -1.87 -13.45
C ILE A 109 -9.57 -2.59 -14.52
N PRO A 110 -8.76 -1.88 -15.33
CA PRO A 110 -8.02 -2.50 -16.42
C PRO A 110 -6.98 -3.52 -15.92
N LYS A 111 -6.85 -4.66 -16.60
CA LYS A 111 -5.87 -5.71 -16.27
C LYS A 111 -4.41 -5.21 -16.13
N PRO A 112 -3.91 -4.30 -16.99
CA PRO A 112 -2.55 -3.77 -16.84
C PRO A 112 -2.37 -2.97 -15.55
N TYR A 113 -3.40 -2.24 -15.10
CA TYR A 113 -3.38 -1.52 -13.84
C TYR A 113 -3.32 -2.49 -12.65
N ILE A 114 -4.13 -3.56 -12.68
CA ILE A 114 -4.10 -4.59 -11.64
C ILE A 114 -2.71 -5.23 -11.54
N ALA A 115 -2.09 -5.58 -12.67
CA ALA A 115 -0.75 -6.14 -12.69
C ALA A 115 0.29 -5.18 -12.13
N PHE A 116 0.22 -3.89 -12.52
CA PHE A 116 1.06 -2.83 -11.98
C PHE A 116 0.95 -2.73 -10.45
N SER A 117 -0.28 -2.66 -9.91
CA SER A 117 -0.52 -2.57 -8.47
C SER A 117 0.02 -3.79 -7.71
N GLN A 118 -0.11 -5.00 -8.27
CA GLN A 118 0.43 -6.20 -7.63
C GLN A 118 1.95 -6.26 -7.67
N SER A 119 2.58 -5.87 -8.78
CA SER A 119 4.03 -5.76 -8.85
C SER A 119 4.57 -4.74 -7.85
N PHE A 120 3.93 -3.58 -7.75
CA PHE A 120 4.23 -2.58 -6.73
C PHE A 120 4.11 -3.19 -5.32
N ALA A 121 2.97 -3.79 -4.99
CA ALA A 121 2.73 -4.39 -3.69
C ALA A 121 3.82 -5.40 -3.30
N THR A 122 4.25 -6.26 -4.24
CA THR A 122 5.34 -7.22 -3.99
C THR A 122 6.68 -6.52 -3.74
N THR A 123 7.06 -5.53 -4.56
CA THR A 123 8.30 -4.77 -4.37
C THR A 123 8.30 -4.00 -3.06
N TYR A 124 7.17 -3.38 -2.72
CA TYR A 124 6.99 -2.62 -1.49
C TYR A 124 7.02 -3.50 -0.24
N PHE A 125 6.38 -4.67 -0.30
CA PHE A 125 6.49 -5.68 0.75
C PHE A 125 7.94 -6.09 0.99
N ALA A 126 8.67 -6.40 -0.09
CA ALA A 126 10.08 -6.76 -0.01
C ALA A 126 10.93 -5.64 0.62
N LEU A 127 10.67 -4.38 0.24
CA LEU A 127 11.31 -3.21 0.86
C LEU A 127 11.01 -3.14 2.37
N CYS A 128 9.75 -3.28 2.78
CA CYS A 128 9.37 -3.23 4.20
C CYS A 128 10.09 -4.32 5.00
N VAL A 129 10.11 -5.56 4.50
CA VAL A 129 10.81 -6.68 5.15
C VAL A 129 12.31 -6.42 5.21
N PHE A 130 12.92 -5.95 4.12
CA PHE A 130 14.33 -5.61 4.08
C PHE A 130 14.69 -4.57 5.13
N VAL A 131 13.95 -3.46 5.19
CA VAL A 131 14.19 -2.37 6.15
C VAL A 131 14.00 -2.87 7.59
N LEU A 132 12.99 -3.69 7.88
CA LEU A 132 12.80 -4.26 9.22
C LEU A 132 13.96 -5.15 9.67
N LEU A 133 14.50 -5.96 8.76
CA LEU A 133 15.64 -6.83 9.05
C LEU A 133 16.94 -6.02 9.20
N PHE A 134 17.14 -5.04 8.32
CA PHE A 134 18.35 -4.23 8.29
C PHE A 134 18.43 -3.25 9.47
N SER A 135 17.31 -2.64 9.85
CA SER A 135 17.27 -1.69 10.97
C SER A 135 17.53 -2.36 12.32
N LYS A 136 17.22 -3.67 12.44
CA LYS A 136 17.60 -4.51 13.59
C LYS A 136 19.08 -4.90 13.63
N LEU A 137 19.79 -4.85 12.50
CA LEU A 137 21.21 -5.21 12.42
C LEU A 137 22.14 -4.05 12.77
N ILE A 138 21.63 -2.81 12.74
CA ILE A 138 22.42 -1.57 12.91
C ILE A 138 22.00 -0.78 14.17
N GLY A 139 20.89 -1.15 14.81
CA GLY A 139 20.47 -0.62 16.12
C GLY A 139 21.03 -1.46 17.26
#